data_AF-A0A5C7P7Q7-F1
#
_entry.id   AF-A0A5C7P7Q7-F1
#
_cell.length_a   1.000
_cell.length_b   1.000
_cell.length_c   1.000
_cell.angle_alpha   90.00
_cell.angle_beta   90.00
_cell.angle_gamma   90.00
#
_symmetry.space_group_name_H-M   'P 1'
#
loop_
_entity.id
_entity.type
_entity.pdbx_description
1 polymer ?
#
loop_
_entity_poly.entity_id
_entity_poly.type
_entity_poly.pdbx_seq_one_letter_code
_entity_poly.pdbx_strand_id
1 'polypeptide(L)'
;MSTILIATKVTGIMDADDKRAMVARITLANVGRVTKLPLGTAAEIKTSYETILTEGANSAHIANIATAQDSSLLDAYGFGEDNRKLVRAKVLDLIQSGQDVATVLAKISALS
;
A
#
# COMPACT_ATOMS: atom_id res chain seq x y z
N MET A 1 8.70 4.93 -0.65
CA MET A 1 7.40 4.89 -1.34
C MET A 1 7.42 3.67 -2.26
N SER A 2 6.39 2.81 -2.23
CA SER A 2 6.35 1.62 -3.09
C SER A 2 6.39 2.02 -4.55
N THR A 3 7.21 1.33 -5.35
CA THR A 3 7.27 1.51 -6.81
C THR A 3 6.31 0.57 -7.55
N ILE A 4 5.69 -0.38 -6.84
CA ILE A 4 4.74 -1.35 -7.40
C ILE A 4 3.33 -0.77 -7.32
N LEU A 5 2.60 -0.81 -8.43
CA LEU A 5 1.21 -0.40 -8.54
C LEU A 5 0.33 -1.59 -8.93
N ILE A 6 -0.85 -1.66 -8.31
CA ILE A 6 -1.92 -2.58 -8.70
C ILE A 6 -2.72 -1.92 -9.81
N ALA A 7 -3.03 -2.69 -10.85
CA ALA A 7 -3.98 -2.33 -11.90
C ALA A 7 -5.21 -3.24 -11.81
N THR A 8 -6.40 -2.67 -11.90
CA THR A 8 -7.65 -3.44 -11.93
C THR A 8 -8.27 -3.39 -13.32
N LYS A 9 -8.95 -4.48 -13.70
CA LYS A 9 -9.70 -4.58 -14.96
C LYS A 9 -11.08 -5.18 -14.71
N VAL A 10 -12.10 -4.63 -15.36
CA VAL A 10 -13.50 -5.02 -15.27
C VAL A 10 -13.89 -5.69 -16.58
N THR A 11 -14.04 -7.01 -16.51
CA THR A 11 -14.35 -7.88 -17.66
C THR A 11 -15.82 -8.30 -17.68
N GLY A 12 -16.28 -8.92 -18.78
CA GLY A 12 -17.66 -9.42 -18.92
C GLY A 12 -18.63 -8.45 -19.61
N ILE A 13 -19.90 -8.81 -19.72
CA ILE A 13 -20.95 -7.91 -20.23
C ILE A 13 -21.59 -7.24 -19.03
N MET A 14 -21.64 -5.91 -19.03
CA MET A 14 -22.26 -5.14 -17.94
C MET A 14 -23.77 -5.28 -18.03
N ASP A 15 -24.37 -5.89 -17.02
CA ASP A 15 -25.82 -5.97 -16.91
C ASP A 15 -26.42 -4.68 -16.31
N ALA A 16 -27.72 -4.67 -16.08
CA ALA A 16 -28.42 -3.51 -15.55
C ALA A 16 -28.03 -3.19 -14.09
N ASP A 17 -27.72 -4.20 -13.27
CA ASP A 17 -27.39 -4.05 -11.86
C ASP A 17 -25.95 -3.56 -11.70
N ASP A 18 -25.03 -4.14 -12.47
CA ASP A 18 -23.66 -3.66 -12.62
C ASP A 18 -23.65 -2.19 -13.02
N LYS A 19 -24.41 -1.82 -14.06
CA LYS A 19 -24.48 -0.44 -14.54
C LYS A 19 -24.97 0.49 -13.43
N ARG A 20 -26.03 0.12 -12.71
CA ARG A 20 -26.57 0.94 -11.60
C ARG A 20 -25.53 1.14 -10.50
N ALA A 21 -24.85 0.07 -10.08
CA ALA A 21 -23.84 0.11 -9.03
C ALA A 21 -22.61 0.95 -9.45
N MET A 22 -22.09 0.74 -10.66
CA MET A 22 -20.94 1.46 -11.19
C MET A 22 -21.23 2.96 -11.31
N VAL A 23 -22.38 3.33 -11.89
CA VAL A 23 -22.78 4.75 -12.04
C VAL A 23 -22.93 5.42 -10.68
N ALA A 24 -23.56 4.77 -9.70
CA ALA A 24 -23.69 5.32 -8.34
C ALA A 24 -22.32 5.57 -7.71
N ARG A 25 -21.40 4.61 -7.84
CA ARG A 25 -20.04 4.73 -7.30
C ARG A 25 -19.23 5.83 -7.99
N ILE A 26 -19.32 5.93 -9.32
CA ILE A 26 -18.65 7.00 -10.09
C ILE A 26 -19.20 8.37 -9.71
N THR A 27 -20.51 8.49 -9.59
CA THR A 27 -21.18 9.74 -9.19
C THR A 27 -20.69 10.21 -7.83
N LEU A 28 -20.64 9.30 -6.85
CA LEU A 28 -20.14 9.61 -5.51
C LEU A 28 -18.66 10.01 -5.55
N ALA A 29 -17.81 9.24 -6.25
CA ALA A 29 -16.39 9.55 -6.37
C ALA A 29 -16.16 10.91 -7.07
N ASN A 30 -17.01 11.25 -8.03
CA ASN A 30 -16.95 12.51 -8.75
C ASN A 30 -17.26 13.72 -7.87
N VAL A 31 -17.98 13.62 -6.75
CA VAL A 31 -18.26 14.76 -5.86
C VAL A 31 -16.97 15.46 -5.43
N GLY A 32 -15.94 14.70 -5.06
CA GLY A 32 -14.65 15.23 -4.59
C GLY A 32 -13.58 15.47 -5.66
N ARG A 33 -13.83 15.14 -6.94
CA ARG A 33 -12.84 15.28 -8.01
C ARG A 33 -12.91 16.64 -8.69
N VAL A 34 -11.74 17.22 -9.01
CA VAL A 34 -11.61 18.40 -9.88
C VAL A 34 -12.00 18.03 -11.32
N THR A 35 -11.33 17.01 -11.87
CA THR A 35 -11.68 16.43 -13.18
C THR A 35 -12.60 15.24 -12.98
N LYS A 36 -13.85 15.37 -13.43
CA LYS A 36 -14.85 14.30 -13.28
C LYS A 36 -14.52 13.13 -14.19
N LEU A 37 -14.72 11.91 -13.69
CA LEU A 37 -14.68 10.71 -14.51
C LEU A 37 -15.91 10.61 -15.43
N PRO A 38 -15.75 10.17 -16.68
CA PRO A 38 -16.83 10.06 -17.64
C PRO A 38 -17.83 8.94 -17.31
N LEU A 39 -19.07 9.09 -17.78
CA LEU A 39 -20.18 8.16 -17.52
C LEU A 39 -21.22 8.08 -18.65
N GLY A 40 -20.89 8.60 -19.84
CA GLY A 40 -21.84 8.73 -20.95
C GLY A 40 -22.05 7.43 -21.72
N THR A 41 -21.04 6.57 -21.82
CA THR A 41 -21.12 5.28 -22.50
C THR A 41 -20.84 4.10 -21.58
N ALA A 42 -21.23 2.90 -22.00
CA ALA A 42 -20.92 1.67 -21.26
C ALA A 42 -19.41 1.43 -21.10
N ALA A 43 -18.62 1.79 -22.12
CA ALA A 43 -17.16 1.71 -22.06
C ALA A 43 -16.59 2.71 -21.05
N GLU A 44 -17.06 3.97 -21.08
CA GLU A 44 -16.65 4.99 -20.12
C GLU A 44 -17.00 4.60 -18.68
N ILE A 45 -18.20 4.07 -18.43
CA ILE A 45 -18.61 3.62 -17.10
C ILE A 45 -17.64 2.55 -16.59
N LYS A 46 -17.29 1.56 -17.42
CA LYS A 46 -16.33 0.52 -17.03
C LYS A 46 -14.95 1.09 -16.72
N THR A 47 -14.38 1.90 -17.61
CA THR A 47 -13.04 2.47 -17.42
C THR A 47 -12.99 3.41 -16.21
N SER A 48 -14.06 4.18 -15.98
CA SER A 48 -14.18 5.04 -14.80
C SER A 48 -14.29 4.21 -13.51
N TYR A 49 -15.02 3.10 -13.54
CA TYR A 49 -15.12 2.20 -12.41
C TYR A 49 -13.78 1.48 -12.13
N GLU A 50 -13.08 1.02 -13.16
CA GLU A 50 -11.71 0.48 -13.06
C GLU A 50 -10.74 1.47 -12.41
N THR A 51 -10.84 2.76 -12.77
CA THR A 51 -10.02 3.81 -12.15
C THR A 51 -10.26 3.87 -10.64
N ILE A 52 -11.52 3.85 -10.20
CA ILE A 52 -11.87 3.89 -8.77
C ILE A 52 -11.39 2.63 -8.04
N LEU A 53 -11.55 1.45 -8.64
CA LEU A 53 -11.06 0.20 -8.05
C LEU A 53 -9.53 0.18 -7.95
N THR A 54 -8.84 0.68 -8.98
CA THR A 54 -7.38 0.81 -9.01
C THR A 54 -6.87 1.74 -7.91
N GLU A 55 -7.49 2.90 -7.73
CA GLU A 55 -7.15 3.84 -6.65
C GLU A 55 -7.31 3.18 -5.27
N GLY A 56 -8.44 2.49 -5.04
CA GLY A 56 -8.71 1.79 -3.79
C GLY A 56 -7.72 0.66 -3.51
N ALA A 57 -7.43 -0.16 -4.52
CA ALA A 57 -6.46 -1.25 -4.41
C ALA A 57 -5.04 -0.73 -4.12
N ASN A 58 -4.63 0.36 -4.77
CA ASN A 58 -3.34 0.99 -4.50
C ASN A 58 -3.26 1.59 -3.10
N SER A 59 -4.34 2.22 -2.62
CA SER A 59 -4.38 2.73 -1.25
C SER A 59 -4.21 1.60 -0.22
N ALA A 60 -4.91 0.48 -0.40
CA ALA A 60 -4.76 -0.70 0.44
C ALA A 60 -3.35 -1.31 0.34
N HIS A 61 -2.78 -1.38 -0.86
CA HIS A 61 -1.41 -1.87 -1.06
C HIS A 61 -0.37 -1.02 -0.33
N ILE A 62 -0.47 0.31 -0.43
CA ILE A 62 0.40 1.24 0.28
C ILE A 62 0.26 1.07 1.79
N ALA A 63 -0.96 0.92 2.31
CA ALA A 63 -1.19 0.64 3.72
C ALA A 63 -0.54 -0.67 4.17
N ASN A 64 -0.68 -1.74 3.39
CA ASN A 64 -0.03 -3.03 3.69
C ASN A 64 1.50 -2.95 3.69
N ILE A 65 2.10 -2.13 2.83
CA ILE A 65 3.55 -1.91 2.85
C ILE A 65 3.97 -1.13 4.08
N ALA A 66 3.19 -0.12 4.49
CA ALA A 66 3.45 0.62 5.72
C ALA A 66 3.36 -0.28 6.96
N THR A 67 2.34 -1.16 7.04
CA THR A 67 2.21 -2.12 8.14
C THR A 67 3.28 -3.21 8.10
N ALA A 68 3.79 -3.58 6.92
CA ALA A 68 4.92 -4.51 6.79
C ALA A 68 6.20 -4.02 7.50
N GLN A 69 6.29 -2.72 7.78
CA GLN A 69 7.42 -2.08 8.46
C GLN A 69 7.14 -1.85 9.96
N ASP A 70 5.98 -2.29 10.46
CA ASP A 70 5.58 -2.11 11.86
C ASP A 70 6.29 -3.12 12.79
N SER A 71 6.67 -2.66 13.97
CA SER A 71 7.28 -3.47 15.03
C SER A 71 6.43 -4.67 15.48
N SER A 72 5.11 -4.62 15.32
CA SER A 72 4.20 -5.73 15.63
C SER A 72 4.45 -6.97 14.77
N LEU A 73 5.04 -6.83 13.58
CA LEU A 73 5.48 -7.97 12.79
C LEU A 73 6.76 -8.60 13.34
N LEU A 74 7.62 -7.85 14.02
CA LEU A 74 8.76 -8.44 14.72
C LEU A 74 8.28 -9.41 15.80
N ASP A 75 7.21 -9.08 16.53
CA ASP A 75 6.57 -10.02 17.46
C ASP A 75 6.08 -11.29 16.74
N ALA A 76 5.40 -11.15 15.60
CA ALA A 76 4.94 -12.29 14.81
C ALA A 76 6.09 -13.18 14.29
N TYR A 77 7.26 -12.60 14.02
CA TYR A 77 8.48 -13.33 13.63
C TYR A 77 9.31 -13.85 14.82
N GLY A 78 8.80 -13.78 16.05
CA GLY A 78 9.49 -14.29 17.25
C GLY A 78 10.53 -13.32 17.85
N PHE A 79 10.65 -12.10 17.31
CA PHE A 79 11.38 -11.01 17.95
C PHE A 79 10.50 -10.35 19.01
N GLY A 80 10.18 -11.10 20.07
CA GLY A 80 9.54 -10.57 21.27
C GLY A 80 10.37 -9.46 21.93
N GLU A 81 9.85 -8.88 23.01
CA GLU A 81 10.47 -7.70 23.63
C GLU A 81 11.93 -7.90 24.05
N ASP A 82 12.28 -9.07 24.59
CA ASP A 82 13.65 -9.38 25.02
C ASP A 82 14.61 -9.44 23.83
N ASN A 83 14.20 -10.09 22.73
CA ASN A 83 14.97 -10.11 21.48
C ASN A 83 15.15 -8.70 20.91
N ARG A 84 14.11 -7.86 20.94
CA ARG A 84 14.22 -6.45 20.52
C ARG A 84 15.16 -5.65 21.42
N LYS A 85 15.19 -5.91 22.73
CA LYS A 85 16.15 -5.27 23.66
C LYS A 85 17.58 -5.66 23.29
N LEU A 86 17.84 -6.93 22.99
CA LEU A 86 19.17 -7.40 22.55
C LEU A 86 19.61 -6.74 21.24
N VAL A 87 18.72 -6.66 20.24
CA VAL A 87 19.03 -5.97 18.96
C VAL A 87 19.35 -4.49 19.21
N ARG A 88 18.53 -3.78 19.99
CA ARG A 88 18.78 -2.36 20.32
C ARG A 88 20.10 -2.16 21.06
N ALA A 89 20.42 -3.03 22.03
CA ALA A 89 21.69 -2.98 22.74
C ALA A 89 22.87 -3.13 21.77
N LYS A 90 22.81 -4.10 20.84
CA LYS A 90 23.87 -4.29 19.84
C LYS A 90 24.01 -3.12 18.87
N VAL A 91 22.91 -2.50 18.46
CA VAL A 91 22.97 -1.26 17.66
C VAL A 91 23.62 -0.13 18.45
N LEU A 92 23.27 0.05 19.73
CA LEU A 92 23.89 1.05 20.60
C LEU A 92 25.39 0.81 20.80
N ASP A 93 25.81 -0.44 21.05
CA ASP A 93 27.22 -0.81 21.17
C ASP A 93 28.02 -0.38 19.92
N LEU A 94 27.46 -0.60 18.72
CA LEU A 94 28.09 -0.22 17.47
C LEU A 94 28.20 1.30 17.31
N ILE A 95 27.15 2.06 17.65
CA ILE A 95 27.20 3.53 17.60
C ILE A 95 28.20 4.08 18.62
N GLN A 96 28.23 3.54 19.85
CA GLN A 96 29.17 3.94 20.89
C GLN A 96 30.62 3.58 20.53
N SER A 97 30.84 2.59 19.66
CA SER A 97 32.16 2.29 19.08
C SER A 97 32.61 3.29 17.99
N GLY A 98 31.83 4.34 17.72
CA GLY A 98 32.15 5.41 16.77
C GLY A 98 31.64 5.18 15.35
N GLN A 99 30.79 4.18 15.12
CA GLN A 99 30.15 3.98 13.82
C GLN A 99 28.96 4.91 13.67
N ASP A 100 28.77 5.45 12.47
CA ASP A 100 27.56 6.20 12.14
C ASP A 100 26.38 5.26 11.81
N VAL A 101 25.17 5.84 11.76
CA VAL A 101 23.93 5.10 11.48
C VAL A 101 23.99 4.42 10.11
N ALA A 102 24.57 5.07 9.09
CA ALA A 102 24.66 4.54 7.75
C ALA A 102 25.52 3.25 7.70
N THR A 103 26.65 3.24 8.42
CA THR A 103 27.55 2.10 8.52
C THR A 103 26.90 0.93 9.25
N VAL A 104 26.15 1.19 10.33
CA VAL A 104 25.43 0.14 11.07
C VAL A 104 24.34 -0.48 10.20
N LEU A 105 23.55 0.34 9.49
CA LEU A 105 22.52 -0.17 8.57
C LEU A 105 23.13 -0.95 7.40
N ALA A 106 24.27 -0.52 6.85
CA ALA A 106 24.99 -1.25 5.81
C ALA A 106 25.45 -2.64 6.30
N LYS A 107 25.95 -2.73 7.54
CA LYS A 107 26.33 -4.02 8.15
C LYS A 107 25.14 -4.95 8.33
N ILE A 108 23.99 -4.44 8.79
CA ILE A 108 22.75 -5.23 8.90
C ILE A 108 22.31 -5.69 7.51
N SER A 109 22.38 -4.82 6.51
CA SER A 109 22.01 -5.13 5.13
C SER A 109 22.92 -6.18 4.50
N ALA A 110 24.18 -6.28 4.93
CA ALA A 110 25.11 -7.31 4.45
C ALA A 110 24.85 -8.71 5.03
N LEU A 111 23.90 -8.86 5.97
CA LEU A 111 23.49 -10.16 6.52
C LEU A 111 22.47 -10.90 5.63
N SER A 112 21.93 -10.23 4.60
CA SER A 112 20.96 -10.79 3.64
C SER A 112 21.63 -11.59 2.53
#